data_AF-A0A528IK17-F1
#
_entry.id   AF-A0A528IK17-F1
#
_cell.length_a   1.000
_cell.length_b   1.000
_cell.length_c   1.000
_cell.angle_alpha   90.00
_cell.angle_beta   90.00
_cell.angle_gamma   90.00
#
_symmetry.space_group_name_H-M   'P 1'
#
loop_
_entity.id
_entity.type
_entity.pdbx_description
1 polymer ?
#
loop_
_entity_poly.entity_id
_entity_poly.type
_entity_poly.pdbx_seq_one_letter_code
_entity_poly.pdbx_strand_id
1 'polypeptide(L)'
;VETSEEERIRFRVGVNLGDVVCEEDGDLYGDGVNIAARLESIADPGTVVVSGTAYDHLQGKLDCGFTPLGVLRLKNIERPVRAYRVETDASASVAALPPLPEKPSIAVLPFTNMSGDPDQEYFADGLVEDIITGLSRVNSFFVIARNSSFTYKGRAVDLRQVGRELGVRYVLEGSIRRAGSRVRISGQLVDAISGHHVWADRFEGDVSDIFDLQDKVTESVVGAVEPSIRLEEIKQARMKPTDYISAYDLYLRALPRFYSMTREG
;
A
#
# COMPACT_ATOMS: atom_id res chain seq x y z
N VAL A 1 21.99 -11.52 13.97
CA VAL A 1 23.29 -11.36 13.28
C VAL A 1 22.96 -11.28 11.81
N GLU A 2 22.84 -10.07 11.26
CA GLU A 2 22.64 -9.89 9.82
C GLU A 2 23.95 -10.25 9.14
N THR A 3 23.94 -11.35 8.39
CA THR A 3 25.06 -11.81 7.58
C THR A 3 25.35 -10.76 6.49
N SER A 4 26.63 -10.45 6.29
CA SER A 4 27.13 -9.53 5.25
C SER A 4 26.55 -9.91 3.87
N GLU A 5 26.31 -8.94 2.97
CA GLU A 5 25.84 -9.20 1.60
C GLU A 5 26.75 -10.19 0.84
N GLU A 6 28.03 -10.23 1.18
CA GLU A 6 29.02 -11.14 0.56
C GLU A 6 28.90 -12.60 1.06
N GLU A 7 28.21 -12.83 2.18
CA GLU A 7 28.05 -14.14 2.82
C GLU A 7 26.67 -14.79 2.52
N ARG A 8 25.81 -14.12 1.75
CA ARG A 8 24.47 -14.64 1.40
C ARG A 8 24.53 -15.60 0.21
N ILE A 9 24.10 -16.84 0.44
CA ILE A 9 23.93 -17.84 -0.63
C ILE A 9 22.76 -17.41 -1.54
N ARG A 10 23.04 -17.21 -2.83
CA ARG A 10 22.03 -16.87 -3.85
C ARG A 10 21.69 -18.09 -4.69
N PHE A 11 20.49 -18.63 -4.48
CA PHE A 11 19.99 -19.80 -5.21
C PHE A 11 19.46 -19.42 -6.60
N ARG A 12 19.62 -20.33 -7.56
CA ARG A 12 18.92 -20.30 -8.85
C ARG A 12 17.85 -21.37 -8.82
N VAL A 13 16.63 -21.04 -9.23
CA VAL A 13 15.50 -21.97 -9.13
C VAL A 13 14.74 -22.01 -10.45
N GLY A 14 14.50 -23.22 -10.95
CA GLY A 14 13.65 -23.49 -12.10
C GLY A 14 12.43 -24.32 -11.68
N VAL A 15 11.22 -23.86 -12.02
CA VAL A 15 9.97 -24.54 -11.69
C VAL A 15 9.23 -24.93 -12.96
N ASN A 16 8.93 -26.22 -13.09
CA ASN A 16 8.13 -26.74 -14.19
C ASN A 16 6.97 -27.57 -13.66
N LEU A 17 5.84 -27.51 -14.35
CA LEU A 17 4.71 -28.41 -14.12
C LEU A 17 4.56 -29.30 -15.35
N GLY A 18 4.74 -30.60 -15.16
CA GLY A 18 4.64 -31.63 -16.19
C GLY A 18 4.83 -33.02 -15.61
N ASP A 19 4.63 -34.03 -16.46
CA ASP A 19 4.71 -35.44 -16.05
C ASP A 19 6.15 -35.84 -15.73
N VAL A 20 6.30 -36.64 -14.67
CA VAL A 20 7.57 -37.25 -14.25
C VAL A 20 7.33 -38.72 -13.96
N VAL A 21 8.33 -39.54 -14.24
CA VAL A 21 8.37 -40.96 -13.89
C VAL A 21 9.23 -41.09 -12.64
N CYS A 22 8.73 -41.82 -11.66
CA CYS A 22 9.45 -42.12 -10.42
C CYS A 22 9.95 -43.56 -10.50
N GLU A 23 11.25 -43.79 -10.33
CA GLU A 23 11.82 -45.13 -10.24
C GLU A 23 11.72 -45.70 -8.81
N GLU A 24 11.99 -46.99 -8.64
CA GLU A 24 11.84 -47.70 -7.35
C GLU A 24 12.77 -47.18 -6.24
N ASP A 25 13.84 -46.48 -6.61
CA ASP A 25 14.80 -45.83 -5.72
C ASP A 25 14.40 -44.40 -5.32
N GLY A 26 13.34 -43.85 -5.91
CA GLY A 26 12.82 -42.50 -5.64
C GLY A 26 13.37 -41.41 -6.56
N ASP A 27 14.21 -41.76 -7.54
CA ASP A 27 14.72 -40.80 -8.51
C ASP A 27 13.63 -40.42 -9.54
N LEU A 28 13.59 -39.12 -9.90
CA LEU A 28 12.61 -38.56 -10.82
C LEU A 28 13.23 -38.35 -12.21
N TYR A 29 12.63 -38.96 -13.23
CA TYR A 29 13.05 -38.85 -14.62
C TYR A 29 11.93 -38.35 -15.54
N GLY A 30 12.31 -37.74 -16.66
CA GLY A 30 11.39 -37.33 -17.72
C GLY A 30 11.58 -35.88 -18.18
N ASP A 31 10.86 -35.53 -19.24
CA ASP A 31 10.90 -34.19 -19.84
C ASP A 31 10.54 -33.10 -18.82
N GLY A 32 9.67 -33.41 -17.86
CA GLY A 32 9.29 -32.50 -16.77
C GLY A 32 10.47 -32.02 -15.93
N VAL A 33 11.37 -32.94 -15.55
CA VAL A 33 12.57 -32.66 -14.75
C VAL A 33 13.64 -31.95 -15.59
N ASN A 34 13.80 -32.37 -16.84
CA ASN A 34 14.73 -31.73 -17.78
C ASN A 34 14.37 -30.27 -18.02
N ILE A 35 13.09 -29.94 -18.18
CA ILE A 35 12.64 -28.55 -18.35
C ILE A 35 12.96 -27.74 -17.09
N ALA A 36 12.67 -28.24 -15.89
CA ALA A 36 12.97 -27.54 -14.64
C ALA A 36 14.47 -27.22 -14.48
N ALA A 37 15.34 -28.21 -14.72
CA ALA A 37 16.79 -28.02 -14.67
C ALA A 37 17.30 -27.00 -15.71
N ARG A 38 16.68 -26.96 -16.90
CA ARG A 38 17.04 -25.97 -17.92
C ARG A 38 16.56 -24.57 -17.55
N LEU A 39 15.37 -24.43 -16.95
CA LEU A 39 14.88 -23.15 -16.43
C LEU A 39 15.76 -22.64 -15.26
N GLU A 40 16.30 -23.53 -14.43
CA GLU A 40 17.25 -23.18 -13.38
C GLU A 40 18.57 -22.65 -13.98
N SER A 41 19.09 -23.31 -15.02
CA SER A 41 20.34 -22.90 -15.66
C SER A 41 20.31 -21.49 -16.30
N ILE A 42 19.11 -21.03 -16.71
CA ILE A 42 18.91 -19.69 -17.28
C ILE A 42 18.53 -18.63 -16.23
N ALA A 43 18.26 -19.04 -15.00
CA ALA A 43 17.93 -18.12 -13.92
C ALA A 43 19.19 -17.35 -13.47
N ASP A 44 19.07 -16.05 -13.27
CA ASP A 44 20.10 -15.25 -12.61
C ASP A 44 20.20 -15.66 -11.13
N PRO A 45 21.38 -15.60 -10.48
CA PRO A 45 21.51 -15.86 -9.04
C PRO A 45 20.51 -15.05 -8.21
N GLY A 46 19.72 -15.74 -7.37
CA GLY A 46 18.68 -15.13 -6.54
C GLY A 46 17.33 -15.00 -7.23
N THR A 47 17.14 -15.58 -8.42
CA THR A 47 15.87 -15.53 -9.15
C THR A 47 15.23 -16.89 -9.33
N VAL A 48 13.91 -16.88 -9.53
CA VAL A 48 13.11 -18.06 -9.84
C VAL A 48 12.56 -17.89 -11.26
N VAL A 49 12.69 -18.93 -12.09
CA VAL A 49 12.11 -18.98 -13.43
C VAL A 49 11.11 -20.11 -13.50
N VAL A 50 9.90 -19.83 -13.98
CA VAL A 50 8.81 -20.78 -14.10
C VAL A 50 8.43 -21.03 -15.56
N SER A 51 8.07 -22.27 -15.87
CA SER A 51 7.45 -22.64 -17.14
C SER A 51 6.07 -21.99 -17.31
N GLY A 52 5.59 -21.92 -18.56
CA GLY A 52 4.25 -21.45 -18.87
C GLY A 52 3.15 -22.31 -18.27
N THR A 53 3.34 -23.63 -18.22
CA THR A 53 2.38 -24.56 -17.61
C THR A 53 2.26 -24.34 -16.11
N ALA A 54 3.37 -24.08 -15.43
CA ALA A 54 3.36 -23.67 -14.02
C ALA A 54 2.70 -22.30 -13.84
N TYR A 55 3.08 -21.30 -14.65
CA TYR A 55 2.48 -19.96 -14.60
C TYR A 55 0.95 -19.99 -14.74
N ASP A 56 0.42 -20.74 -15.72
CA ASP A 56 -1.02 -20.84 -15.96
C ASP A 56 -1.78 -21.42 -14.74
N HIS A 57 -1.14 -22.26 -13.93
CA HIS A 57 -1.72 -22.82 -12.69
C HIS A 57 -1.58 -21.93 -11.46
N LEU A 58 -0.64 -20.97 -11.49
CA LEU A 58 -0.33 -20.04 -10.40
C LEU A 58 -1.13 -18.72 -10.48
N GLN A 59 -1.74 -18.41 -11.63
CA GLN A 59 -2.56 -17.19 -11.79
C GLN A 59 -3.62 -17.07 -10.69
N GLY A 60 -3.56 -15.98 -9.93
CA GLY A 60 -4.52 -15.66 -8.86
C GLY A 60 -4.32 -16.43 -7.55
N LYS A 61 -3.26 -17.25 -7.42
CA LYS A 61 -2.97 -18.04 -6.20
C LYS A 61 -1.77 -17.54 -5.41
N LEU A 62 -0.94 -16.68 -6.00
CA LEU A 62 0.24 -16.11 -5.37
C LEU A 62 0.25 -14.58 -5.54
N ASP A 63 0.60 -13.87 -4.49
CA ASP A 63 0.80 -12.42 -4.47
C ASP A 63 2.21 -12.05 -4.95
N CYS A 64 2.61 -12.55 -6.12
CA CYS A 64 3.91 -12.23 -6.73
C CYS A 64 3.77 -11.89 -8.21
N GLY A 65 4.61 -10.97 -8.69
CA GLY A 65 4.65 -10.59 -10.11
C GLY A 65 5.36 -11.62 -10.98
N PHE A 66 5.08 -11.58 -12.29
CA PHE A 66 5.72 -12.44 -13.27
C PHE A 66 6.13 -11.63 -14.50
N THR A 67 7.43 -11.55 -14.77
CA THR A 67 7.96 -10.92 -15.98
C THR A 67 8.14 -11.97 -17.10
N PRO A 68 7.54 -11.80 -18.28
CA PRO A 68 7.68 -12.77 -19.37
C PRO A 68 9.12 -12.78 -19.92
N LEU A 69 9.70 -13.97 -20.04
CA LEU A 69 10.98 -14.21 -20.72
C LEU A 69 10.80 -14.64 -22.18
N GLY A 70 9.54 -14.75 -22.63
CA GLY A 70 9.17 -15.18 -23.97
C GLY A 70 9.15 -16.70 -24.13
N VAL A 71 9.26 -17.14 -25.38
CA VAL A 71 9.26 -18.56 -25.77
C VAL A 71 10.69 -19.00 -25.98
N LEU A 72 11.16 -19.91 -25.13
CA LEU A 72 12.54 -20.40 -25.11
C LEU A 72 12.65 -21.76 -25.80
N ARG A 73 13.69 -21.94 -26.62
CA ARG A 73 14.08 -23.26 -27.13
C ARG A 73 15.17 -23.83 -26.23
N LEU A 74 14.81 -24.84 -25.44
CA LEU A 74 15.71 -25.48 -24.49
C LEU A 74 16.42 -26.66 -25.16
N LYS A 75 17.69 -26.87 -24.83
CA LYS A 75 18.48 -27.98 -25.36
C LYS A 75 17.84 -29.32 -24.98
N ASN A 76 17.63 -30.19 -25.97
CA ASN A 76 17.00 -31.52 -25.83
C ASN A 76 15.52 -31.49 -25.43
N ILE A 77 14.80 -30.39 -25.70
CA ILE A 77 13.34 -30.32 -25.57
C ILE A 77 12.76 -30.03 -26.96
N GLU A 78 11.89 -30.91 -27.43
CA GLU A 78 11.34 -30.85 -28.80
C GLU A 78 10.42 -29.64 -29.00
N ARG A 79 9.66 -29.26 -27.95
CA ARG A 79 8.69 -28.17 -27.99
C ARG A 79 9.24 -26.90 -27.34
N PRO A 80 9.05 -25.71 -27.94
CA PRO A 80 9.40 -24.46 -27.29
C PRO A 80 8.61 -24.26 -25.98
N VAL A 81 9.30 -23.79 -24.94
CA VAL A 81 8.74 -23.60 -23.60
C VAL A 81 8.58 -22.11 -23.34
N ARG A 82 7.36 -21.65 -23.08
CA ARG A 82 7.12 -20.30 -22.59
C ARG A 82 7.65 -20.20 -21.15
N ALA A 83 8.37 -19.13 -20.82
CA ALA A 83 8.98 -18.97 -19.50
C ALA A 83 8.70 -17.58 -18.92
N TYR A 84 8.65 -17.51 -17.59
CA TYR A 84 8.40 -16.31 -16.81
C TYR A 84 9.39 -16.25 -15.65
N ARG A 85 9.92 -15.07 -15.36
CA ARG A 85 10.68 -14.82 -14.13
C ARG A 85 9.70 -14.45 -13.03
N VAL A 86 9.78 -15.12 -11.88
CA VAL A 86 9.04 -14.72 -10.68
C VAL A 86 9.72 -13.51 -10.08
N GLU A 87 8.95 -12.48 -9.81
CA GLU A 87 9.38 -11.35 -8.99
C GLU A 87 9.34 -11.81 -7.53
N THR A 88 10.48 -12.34 -7.09
CA THR A 88 10.71 -12.67 -5.68
C THR A 88 11.23 -11.41 -5.00
N ASP A 89 10.66 -11.08 -3.85
CA ASP A 89 11.06 -9.95 -2.99
C ASP A 89 12.47 -10.17 -2.38
N ALA A 90 13.49 -10.21 -3.23
CA ALA A 90 14.84 -9.76 -2.90
C ALA A 90 15.28 -8.58 -3.79
N SER A 91 14.50 -8.30 -4.84
CA SER A 91 14.48 -7.02 -5.54
C SER A 91 13.18 -7.01 -6.33
N ALA A 92 12.08 -6.67 -5.67
CA ALA A 92 10.94 -6.16 -6.40
C ALA A 92 11.47 -5.00 -7.24
N SER A 93 11.63 -5.26 -8.55
CA SER A 93 11.34 -4.23 -9.53
C SER A 93 9.93 -3.82 -9.20
N VAL A 94 9.82 -2.75 -8.42
CA VAL A 94 8.60 -2.03 -8.18
C VAL A 94 7.99 -1.88 -9.58
N ALA A 95 6.96 -2.67 -9.91
CA ALA A 95 5.96 -2.17 -10.83
C ALA A 95 5.57 -0.87 -10.16
N ALA A 96 6.17 0.23 -10.66
CA ALA A 96 6.23 1.47 -9.93
C ALA A 96 4.80 1.72 -9.48
N LEU A 97 4.58 1.70 -8.15
CA LEU A 97 3.40 2.32 -7.58
C LEU A 97 3.27 3.61 -8.38
N PRO A 98 2.12 3.87 -9.04
CA PRO A 98 1.97 5.07 -9.84
C PRO A 98 2.57 6.19 -8.99
N PRO A 99 3.60 6.90 -9.50
CA PRO A 99 4.46 7.72 -8.65
C PRO A 99 3.54 8.51 -7.75
N LEU A 100 3.70 8.34 -6.42
CA LEU A 100 2.87 9.07 -5.47
C LEU A 100 2.83 10.50 -5.98
N PRO A 101 1.64 11.13 -6.07
CA PRO A 101 1.56 12.49 -6.58
C PRO A 101 2.61 13.34 -5.88
N GLU A 102 3.22 14.30 -6.56
CA GLU A 102 4.23 15.16 -5.92
C GLU A 102 3.69 15.83 -4.65
N LYS A 103 2.36 15.93 -4.54
CA LYS A 103 1.64 16.33 -3.34
C LYS A 103 1.26 15.12 -2.48
N PRO A 104 1.27 15.25 -1.15
CA PRO A 104 0.76 14.22 -0.23
C PRO A 104 -0.63 13.76 -0.65
N SER A 105 -0.91 12.46 -0.56
CA SER A 105 -2.21 11.88 -0.92
C SER A 105 -2.89 11.26 0.28
N ILE A 106 -4.21 11.46 0.39
CA ILE A 106 -5.02 11.01 1.53
C ILE A 106 -6.27 10.26 1.08
N ALA A 107 -6.56 9.13 1.72
CA ALA A 107 -7.86 8.47 1.67
C ALA A 107 -8.57 8.59 3.02
N VAL A 108 -9.89 8.79 2.99
CA VAL A 108 -10.75 8.69 4.18
C VAL A 108 -11.53 7.39 4.09
N LEU A 109 -11.32 6.48 5.03
CA LEU A 109 -12.03 5.22 5.10
C LEU A 109 -13.39 5.37 5.80
N PRO A 110 -14.35 4.47 5.50
CA PRO A 110 -15.61 4.41 6.24
C PRO A 110 -15.36 4.27 7.74
N PHE A 111 -16.00 5.12 8.54
CA PHE A 111 -15.88 5.03 9.99
C PHE A 111 -16.63 3.78 10.48
N THR A 112 -15.98 3.01 11.36
CA THR A 112 -16.57 1.79 11.90
C THR A 112 -17.68 2.12 12.91
N ASN A 113 -18.91 1.72 12.63
CA ASN A 113 -20.01 1.81 13.58
C ASN A 113 -19.90 0.70 14.64
N MET A 114 -19.57 1.09 15.88
CA MET A 114 -19.46 0.19 17.03
C MET A 114 -20.73 0.14 17.88
N SER A 115 -21.82 0.76 17.41
CA SER A 115 -23.09 0.88 18.15
C SER A 115 -24.10 -0.23 17.81
N GLY A 116 -23.86 -1.00 16.75
CA GLY A 116 -24.69 -2.15 16.33
C GLY A 116 -26.05 -1.78 15.71
N ASP A 117 -26.34 -0.50 15.54
CA ASP A 117 -27.58 0.02 14.98
C ASP A 117 -27.36 0.48 13.52
N PRO A 118 -27.96 -0.21 12.53
CA PRO A 118 -27.83 0.13 11.11
C PRO A 118 -28.39 1.52 10.75
N ASP A 119 -29.33 2.05 11.54
CA ASP A 119 -29.88 3.39 11.29
C ASP A 119 -28.81 4.48 11.52
N GLN A 120 -27.71 4.14 12.19
CA GLN A 120 -26.56 5.03 12.45
C GLN A 120 -25.46 4.92 11.37
N GLU A 121 -25.61 4.00 10.42
CA GLU A 121 -24.67 3.84 9.30
C GLU A 121 -24.67 5.08 8.39
N TYR A 122 -25.85 5.68 8.20
CA TYR A 122 -26.00 6.92 7.42
C TYR A 122 -25.22 8.09 8.04
N PHE A 123 -25.20 8.17 9.37
CA PHE A 123 -24.43 9.19 10.09
C PHE A 123 -22.92 9.02 9.88
N ALA A 124 -22.41 7.79 9.99
CA ALA A 124 -21.00 7.50 9.72
C ALA A 124 -20.61 7.84 8.27
N ASP A 125 -21.47 7.47 7.32
CA ASP A 125 -21.27 7.72 5.90
C ASP A 125 -21.34 9.22 5.55
N GLY A 126 -22.22 9.98 6.21
CA GLY A 126 -22.36 11.43 6.06
C GLY A 126 -21.16 12.19 6.62
N LEU A 127 -20.70 11.81 7.81
CA LEU A 127 -19.49 12.38 8.41
C LEU A 127 -18.25 12.19 7.51
N VAL A 128 -18.08 10.98 6.96
CA VAL A 128 -16.97 10.71 6.03
C VAL A 128 -17.08 11.57 4.78
N GLU A 129 -18.27 11.77 4.24
CA GLU A 129 -18.50 12.62 3.07
C GLU A 129 -18.13 14.09 3.33
N ASP A 130 -18.52 14.61 4.49
CA ASP A 130 -18.22 15.99 4.87
C ASP A 130 -16.73 16.19 5.10
N ILE A 131 -16.04 15.21 5.70
CA ILE A 131 -14.59 15.22 5.83
C ILE A 131 -13.92 15.20 4.45
N ILE A 132 -14.32 14.32 3.54
CA ILE A 132 -13.78 14.26 2.17
C ILE A 132 -13.99 15.62 1.47
N THR A 133 -15.18 16.20 1.62
CA THR A 133 -15.54 17.50 1.04
C THR A 133 -14.68 18.63 1.61
N GLY A 134 -14.51 18.67 2.93
CA GLY A 134 -13.69 19.67 3.62
C GLY A 134 -12.21 19.55 3.25
N LEU A 135 -11.67 18.33 3.24
CA LEU A 135 -10.29 18.05 2.83
C LEU A 135 -10.06 18.37 1.35
N SER A 136 -11.05 18.14 0.47
CA SER A 136 -10.92 18.43 -0.97
C SER A 136 -10.81 19.91 -1.29
N ARG A 137 -11.22 20.80 -0.36
CA ARG A 137 -11.03 22.26 -0.47
C ARG A 137 -9.60 22.68 -0.17
N VAL A 138 -8.80 21.80 0.43
CA VAL A 138 -7.40 22.05 0.77
C VAL A 138 -6.53 21.63 -0.41
N ASN A 139 -5.85 22.60 -1.03
CA ASN A 139 -5.04 22.40 -2.23
C ASN A 139 -3.63 21.80 -1.98
N SER A 140 -3.32 21.53 -0.71
CA SER A 140 -2.03 21.00 -0.23
C SER A 140 -1.85 19.49 -0.41
N PHE A 141 -2.92 18.72 -0.64
CA PHE A 141 -2.87 17.26 -0.83
C PHE A 141 -3.94 16.75 -1.80
N PHE A 142 -3.75 15.55 -2.35
CA PHE A 142 -4.67 14.86 -3.24
C PHE A 142 -5.61 13.94 -2.45
N VAL A 143 -6.92 14.18 -2.51
CA VAL A 143 -7.93 13.39 -1.78
C VAL A 143 -8.51 12.32 -2.69
N ILE A 144 -8.55 11.07 -2.21
CA ILE A 144 -9.19 9.96 -2.93
C ILE A 144 -10.70 10.07 -2.88
N ALA A 145 -11.32 9.83 -4.04
CA ALA A 145 -12.76 9.81 -4.18
C ALA A 145 -13.41 8.76 -3.25
N ARG A 146 -14.52 9.16 -2.64
CA ARG A 146 -15.35 8.36 -1.73
C ARG A 146 -15.56 6.91 -2.19
N ASN A 147 -15.94 6.71 -3.44
CA ASN A 147 -16.30 5.39 -3.96
C ASN A 147 -15.15 4.38 -3.86
N SER A 148 -13.90 4.83 -4.04
CA SER A 148 -12.73 3.96 -3.92
C SER A 148 -12.51 3.51 -2.47
N SER A 149 -12.67 4.43 -1.51
CA SER A 149 -12.55 4.13 -0.08
C SER A 149 -13.69 3.26 0.46
N PHE A 150 -14.91 3.42 -0.07
CA PHE A 150 -16.09 2.71 0.44
C PHE A 150 -16.09 1.21 0.12
N THR A 151 -15.22 0.75 -0.78
CA THR A 151 -14.98 -0.68 -1.05
C THR A 151 -14.47 -1.45 0.19
N TYR A 152 -13.87 -0.75 1.16
CA TYR A 152 -13.34 -1.31 2.40
C TYR A 152 -14.37 -1.35 3.55
N LYS A 153 -15.60 -0.88 3.33
CA LYS A 153 -16.65 -0.85 4.36
C LYS A 153 -16.94 -2.27 4.89
N GLY A 154 -16.98 -2.40 6.21
CA GLY A 154 -17.29 -3.67 6.90
C GLY A 154 -16.18 -4.73 6.82
N ARG A 155 -14.97 -4.38 6.36
CA ARG A 155 -13.82 -5.28 6.29
C ARG A 155 -12.80 -4.92 7.37
N ALA A 156 -12.17 -5.93 7.97
CA ALA A 156 -10.92 -5.73 8.69
C ALA A 156 -9.82 -5.54 7.65
N VAL A 157 -9.19 -4.36 7.61
CA VAL A 157 -8.23 -3.99 6.57
C VAL A 157 -6.90 -3.59 7.19
N ASP A 158 -5.81 -4.01 6.57
CA ASP A 158 -4.48 -3.48 6.87
C ASP A 158 -4.32 -2.12 6.15
N LEU A 159 -4.11 -1.05 6.92
CA LEU A 159 -3.94 0.30 6.38
C LEU A 159 -2.76 0.40 5.41
N ARG A 160 -1.73 -0.43 5.56
CA ARG A 160 -0.60 -0.49 4.62
C ARG A 160 -1.03 -1.05 3.27
N GLN A 161 -1.91 -2.04 3.28
CA GLN A 161 -2.50 -2.59 2.06
C GLN A 161 -3.40 -1.56 1.38
N VAL A 162 -4.26 -0.88 2.13
CA VAL A 162 -5.11 0.22 1.62
C VAL A 162 -4.25 1.31 0.96
N GLY A 163 -3.16 1.73 1.61
CA GLY A 163 -2.23 2.71 1.05
C GLY A 163 -1.66 2.30 -0.30
N ARG A 164 -1.26 1.02 -0.44
CA ARG A 164 -0.76 0.47 -1.71
C ARG A 164 -1.84 0.40 -2.79
N GLU A 165 -3.02 -0.13 -2.45
CA GLU A 165 -4.11 -0.34 -3.41
C GLU A 165 -4.71 0.98 -3.91
N LEU A 166 -4.86 1.97 -3.04
CA LEU A 166 -5.39 3.29 -3.39
C LEU A 166 -4.31 4.27 -3.88
N GLY A 167 -3.02 3.91 -3.78
CA GLY A 167 -1.92 4.82 -4.11
C GLY A 167 -1.87 6.04 -3.20
N VAL A 168 -2.17 5.87 -1.92
CA VAL A 168 -2.17 6.95 -0.92
C VAL A 168 -1.09 6.79 0.12
N ARG A 169 -0.53 7.92 0.55
CA ARG A 169 0.43 7.94 1.65
C ARG A 169 -0.26 7.99 3.00
N TYR A 170 -1.34 8.74 3.13
CA TYR A 170 -2.05 8.92 4.39
C TYR A 170 -3.44 8.31 4.32
N VAL A 171 -3.86 7.68 5.42
CA VAL A 171 -5.20 7.13 5.56
C VAL A 171 -5.81 7.69 6.84
N LEU A 172 -6.97 8.31 6.69
CA LEU A 172 -7.82 8.71 7.81
C LEU A 172 -8.85 7.60 8.05
N GLU A 173 -8.86 7.05 9.25
CA GLU A 173 -9.86 6.09 9.70
C GLU A 173 -10.47 6.51 11.03
N GLY A 174 -11.56 5.87 11.41
CA GLY A 174 -12.24 6.20 12.65
C GLY A 174 -13.33 5.23 13.05
N SER A 175 -13.91 5.50 14.21
CA SER A 175 -15.04 4.74 14.74
C SER A 175 -16.04 5.66 15.42
N ILE A 176 -17.30 5.23 15.40
CA ILE A 176 -18.42 5.90 16.04
C ILE A 176 -19.05 4.92 17.03
N ARG A 177 -19.27 5.39 18.25
CA ARG A 177 -19.94 4.63 19.30
C ARG A 177 -20.99 5.49 19.98
N ARG A 178 -22.21 4.97 20.06
CA ARG A 178 -23.32 5.60 20.76
C ARG A 178 -23.71 4.80 22.00
N ALA A 179 -24.00 5.50 23.09
CA ALA A 179 -24.54 4.94 24.31
C ALA A 179 -25.66 5.85 24.84
N GLY A 180 -26.91 5.46 24.62
CA GLY A 180 -28.08 6.30 24.92
C GLY A 180 -28.09 7.55 24.04
N SER A 181 -28.08 8.73 24.67
CA SER A 181 -27.99 10.00 23.96
C SER A 181 -26.54 10.41 23.61
N ARG A 182 -25.53 9.79 24.21
CA ARG A 182 -24.13 10.20 23.99
C ARG A 182 -23.52 9.51 22.78
N VAL A 183 -22.91 10.29 21.91
CA VAL A 183 -22.14 9.84 20.74
C VAL A 183 -20.67 10.16 20.97
N ARG A 184 -19.80 9.18 20.69
CA ARG A 184 -18.35 9.31 20.72
C ARG A 184 -17.80 8.95 19.35
N ILE A 185 -16.96 9.84 18.84
CA ILE A 185 -16.30 9.69 17.55
C ILE A 185 -14.81 9.71 17.81
N SER A 186 -14.08 8.77 17.23
CA SER A 186 -12.62 8.74 17.25
C SER A 186 -12.12 8.72 15.82
N GLY A 187 -11.14 9.56 15.52
CA GLY A 187 -10.53 9.65 14.20
C GLY A 187 -9.01 9.66 14.32
N GLN A 188 -8.33 9.04 13.37
CA GLN A 188 -6.89 9.00 13.32
C GLN A 188 -6.36 9.00 11.90
N LEU A 189 -5.29 9.75 11.70
CA LEU A 189 -4.54 9.86 10.47
C LEU A 189 -3.26 9.04 10.60
N VAL A 190 -3.05 8.10 9.69
CA VAL A 190 -1.92 7.18 9.69
C VAL A 190 -1.12 7.35 8.40
N ASP A 191 0.21 7.39 8.50
CA ASP A 191 1.10 7.21 7.35
C ASP A 191 1.10 5.72 6.98
N ALA A 192 0.51 5.37 5.84
CA ALA A 192 0.29 4.00 5.39
C ALA A 192 1.58 3.28 4.95
N ILE A 193 2.71 3.99 4.84
CA ILE A 193 4.00 3.38 4.51
C ILE A 193 4.67 2.89 5.80
N SER A 194 4.79 3.79 6.78
CA SER A 194 5.45 3.50 8.06
C SER A 194 4.52 2.82 9.07
N GLY A 195 3.21 3.06 8.99
CA GLY A 195 2.21 2.69 10.00
C GLY A 195 2.17 3.63 11.21
N HIS A 196 2.83 4.80 11.14
CA HIS A 196 2.86 5.75 12.25
C HIS A 196 1.59 6.61 12.28
N HIS A 197 1.04 6.81 13.48
CA HIS A 197 -0.05 7.76 13.72
C HIS A 197 0.47 9.20 13.64
N VAL A 198 0.00 9.93 12.64
CA VAL A 198 0.34 11.34 12.39
C VAL A 198 -0.52 12.27 13.25
N TRP A 199 -1.79 11.91 13.44
CA TRP A 199 -2.75 12.63 14.27
C TRP A 199 -3.82 11.66 14.76
N ALA A 200 -4.35 11.92 15.95
CA ALA A 200 -5.51 11.21 16.47
C ALA A 200 -6.27 12.13 17.44
N ASP A 201 -7.59 12.07 17.41
CA ASP A 201 -8.43 12.83 18.33
C ASP A 201 -9.77 12.12 18.59
N ARG A 202 -10.47 12.60 19.62
CA ARG A 202 -11.76 12.08 20.04
C ARG A 202 -12.73 13.20 20.36
N PHE A 203 -13.94 13.02 19.85
CA PHE A 203 -15.05 13.94 19.99
C PHE A 203 -16.19 13.26 20.74
N GLU A 204 -16.87 14.02 21.59
CA GLU A 204 -18.07 13.58 22.28
C GLU A 204 -19.16 14.65 22.14
N GLY A 205 -20.39 14.20 22.01
CA GLY A 205 -21.56 15.06 21.94
C GLY A 205 -22.84 14.29 22.25
N ASP A 206 -23.96 15.00 22.21
CA ASP A 206 -25.29 14.41 22.32
C ASP A 206 -25.88 14.15 20.92
N VAL A 207 -26.72 13.13 20.80
CA VAL A 207 -27.42 12.76 19.57
C VAL A 207 -28.47 13.80 19.18
N SER A 208 -28.98 14.60 20.12
CA SER A 208 -29.88 15.72 19.80
C SER A 208 -29.21 16.76 18.91
N ASP A 209 -27.90 16.94 19.08
CA ASP A 209 -27.09 17.97 18.43
C ASP A 209 -26.10 17.32 17.45
N ILE A 210 -26.50 16.20 16.85
CA ILE A 210 -25.61 15.34 16.05
C ILE A 210 -25.02 16.04 14.83
N PHE A 211 -25.76 16.98 14.22
CA PHE A 211 -25.29 17.80 13.11
C PHE A 211 -24.21 18.80 13.56
N ASP A 212 -24.40 19.46 14.71
CA ASP A 212 -23.38 20.35 15.28
C ASP A 212 -22.12 19.56 15.66
N LEU A 213 -22.28 18.33 16.16
CA LEU A 213 -21.15 17.43 16.42
C LEU A 213 -20.42 17.06 15.12
N GLN A 214 -21.15 16.78 14.04
CA GLN A 214 -20.60 16.47 12.72
C GLN A 214 -19.81 17.63 12.13
N ASP A 215 -20.36 18.85 12.18
CA ASP A 215 -19.68 20.06 11.72
C ASP A 215 -18.40 20.30 12.51
N LYS A 216 -18.47 20.21 13.84
CA LYS A 216 -17.31 20.36 14.73
C LYS A 216 -16.21 19.33 14.44
N VAL A 217 -16.58 18.06 14.25
CA VAL A 217 -15.62 17.00 13.92
C VAL A 217 -14.96 17.30 12.58
N THR A 218 -15.75 17.65 11.57
CA THR A 218 -15.25 17.98 10.23
C THR A 218 -14.27 19.15 10.27
N GLU A 219 -14.64 20.25 10.91
CA GLU A 219 -13.77 21.43 11.06
C GLU A 219 -12.47 21.09 11.79
N SER A 220 -12.56 20.33 12.88
CA SER A 220 -11.40 19.91 13.66
C SER A 220 -10.46 18.99 12.87
N VAL A 221 -11.02 18.01 12.14
CA VAL A 221 -10.24 17.09 11.29
C VAL A 221 -9.55 17.87 10.19
N VAL A 222 -10.28 18.69 9.43
CA VAL A 222 -9.72 19.47 8.32
C VAL A 222 -8.65 20.45 8.82
N GLY A 223 -8.91 21.12 9.94
CA GLY A 223 -7.99 22.07 10.56
C GLY A 223 -6.71 21.43 11.13
N ALA A 224 -6.75 20.15 11.52
CA ALA A 224 -5.61 19.45 12.09
C ALA A 224 -4.82 18.61 11.07
N VAL A 225 -5.50 18.01 10.08
CA VAL A 225 -4.89 17.08 9.12
C VAL A 225 -3.83 17.77 8.27
N GLU A 226 -4.14 18.95 7.72
CA GLU A 226 -3.21 19.67 6.85
C GLU A 226 -1.89 20.06 7.53
N PRO A 227 -1.89 20.74 8.70
CA PRO A 227 -0.65 21.05 9.39
C PRO A 227 0.09 19.79 9.85
N SER A 228 -0.61 18.73 10.25
CA SER A 228 0.01 17.48 10.69
C SER A 228 0.73 16.76 9.55
N ILE A 229 0.10 16.64 8.38
CA ILE A 229 0.73 16.11 7.16
C ILE A 229 1.94 16.96 6.78
N ARG A 230 1.81 18.28 6.74
CA ARG A 230 2.92 19.17 6.37
C ARG A 230 4.12 18.97 7.29
N LEU A 231 3.90 18.91 8.60
CA LEU A 231 4.97 18.71 9.57
C LEU A 231 5.67 17.36 9.36
N GLU A 232 4.91 16.31 9.08
CA GLU A 232 5.48 14.99 8.81
C GLU A 232 6.28 14.97 7.50
N GLU A 233 5.75 15.56 6.43
CA GLU A 233 6.48 15.71 5.17
C GLU A 233 7.78 16.51 5.33
N ILE A 234 7.79 17.59 6.12
CA ILE A 234 9.03 18.36 6.39
C ILE A 234 10.07 17.51 7.12
N LYS A 235 9.66 16.72 8.12
CA LYS A 235 10.58 15.82 8.83
C LYS A 235 11.20 14.80 7.87
N GLN A 236 10.37 14.18 7.05
CA GLN A 236 10.78 13.15 6.10
C GLN A 236 11.67 13.73 5.01
N ALA A 237 11.29 14.87 4.45
CA ALA A 237 12.09 15.61 3.50
C ALA A 237 13.48 15.92 4.07
N ARG A 238 13.64 16.25 5.36
CA ARG A 238 14.95 16.52 5.98
C ARG A 238 15.83 15.27 6.16
N MET A 239 15.23 14.09 6.29
CA MET A 239 15.96 12.83 6.51
C MET A 239 16.43 12.17 5.21
N LYS A 240 15.85 12.53 4.05
CA LYS A 240 16.21 11.93 2.76
C LYS A 240 17.64 12.30 2.30
N PRO A 241 18.46 11.33 1.86
CA PRO A 241 19.71 11.59 1.15
C PRO A 241 19.49 12.44 -0.10
N THR A 242 20.50 13.22 -0.48
CA THR A 242 20.41 14.20 -1.58
C THR A 242 20.05 13.58 -2.93
N ASP A 243 20.41 12.32 -3.13
CA ASP A 243 20.21 11.59 -4.38
C ASP A 243 18.75 11.13 -4.59
N TYR A 244 17.88 11.29 -3.58
CA TYR A 244 16.48 10.85 -3.59
C TYR A 244 15.48 11.95 -3.16
N ILE A 245 15.76 13.21 -3.52
CA ILE A 245 14.92 14.37 -3.17
C ILE A 245 13.96 14.71 -4.32
N SER A 246 12.66 14.81 -4.03
CA SER A 246 11.65 15.31 -4.98
C SER A 246 11.60 16.85 -5.04
N ALA A 247 10.97 17.40 -6.09
CA ALA A 247 10.74 18.85 -6.18
C ALA A 247 9.92 19.40 -4.99
N TYR A 248 8.95 18.61 -4.49
CA TYR A 248 8.18 18.94 -3.30
C TYR A 248 9.03 18.91 -2.02
N ASP A 249 9.94 17.93 -1.88
CA ASP A 249 10.87 17.89 -0.75
C ASP A 249 11.78 19.14 -0.72
N LEU A 250 12.24 19.63 -1.89
CA LEU A 250 13.01 20.87 -1.98
C LEU A 250 12.17 22.09 -1.57
N TYR A 251 10.92 22.18 -2.03
CA TYR A 251 9.98 23.23 -1.61
C TYR A 251 9.80 23.24 -0.08
N LEU A 252 9.55 22.08 0.52
CA LEU A 252 9.37 21.94 1.97
C LEU A 252 10.63 22.30 2.76
N ARG A 253 11.82 21.93 2.26
CA ARG A 253 13.11 22.32 2.87
C ARG A 253 13.36 23.83 2.80
N ALA A 254 12.81 24.52 1.79
CA ALA A 254 12.95 25.96 1.61
C ALA A 254 11.97 26.79 2.45
N LEU A 255 10.80 26.24 2.82
CA LEU A 255 9.76 26.95 3.59
C LEU A 255 10.28 27.66 4.87
N PRO A 256 11.09 27.04 5.74
CA PRO A 256 11.61 27.72 6.92
C PRO A 256 12.46 28.95 6.58
N ARG A 257 13.18 28.93 5.46
CA ARG A 257 14.01 30.06 4.99
C ARG A 257 13.17 31.20 4.44
N PHE A 258 12.06 30.86 3.78
CA PHE A 258 11.12 31.85 3.26
C PHE A 258 10.37 32.57 4.39
N TYR A 259 9.90 31.84 5.41
CA TYR A 259 9.21 32.42 6.56
C TYR A 259 10.15 33.06 7.60
N SER A 260 11.46 32.76 7.59
CA SER A 260 12.44 33.51 8.40
C SER A 260 12.84 34.84 7.77
N MET A 261 12.66 35.02 6.45
CA MET A 261 12.96 36.28 5.76
C MET A 261 11.87 37.36 5.95
N THR A 262 10.68 37.01 6.42
CA THR A 262 9.58 37.97 6.62
C THR A 262 9.53 38.59 8.03
N ARG A 263 10.52 38.30 8.89
CA ARG A 263 10.60 38.86 10.26
C ARG A 263 11.67 39.93 10.46
N GLU A 264 12.51 40.17 9.46
CA GLU A 264 13.40 41.34 9.39
C GLU A 264 13.34 41.90 7.96
N GLY A 265 12.56 42.97 7.81
CA GLY A 265 12.34 43.72 6.59
C GLY A 265 11.32 44.82 6.84
#